data_AF-A0AAD4BLF3-F1
#
_entry.id   AF-A0AAD4BLF3-F1
#
_cell.length_a   1.000
_cell.length_b   1.000
_cell.length_c   1.000
_cell.angle_alpha   90.00
_cell.angle_beta   90.00
_cell.angle_gamma   90.00
#
_symmetry.space_group_name_H-M   'P 1'
#
loop_
_entity.id
_entity.type
_entity.pdbx_description
1 polymer ?
#
loop_
_entity_poly.entity_id
_entity_poly.type
_entity_poly.pdbx_seq_one_letter_code
_entity_poly.pdbx_strand_id
1 'polypeptide(L)'
;MAHSLNIPTITVNHCEPAHHPQRRSSLPSLTTDCPRPIPNSYWATPQLLACEYPWSPFESSQKLDKLLAAGVRTFIDLTESGELSPYSPHLPDLAHAHDIPVSEIEYHQFPIQDRSLPESTEFMFSILDVLRDNERRGRVAAVHCRGGIGRTGMVIGCWLVESALAKSGEEALRIIAALWQTVEKCKRYPHSPETGPQCQFVKNFEPPRLVLAG
;
A
#
# COMPACT_ATOMS: atom_id res chain seq x y z
N MET A 1 -72.51 34.60 -26.24
CA MET A 1 -71.49 35.19 -27.13
C MET A 1 -70.50 35.92 -26.23
N ALA A 2 -69.44 35.21 -25.83
CA ALA A 2 -68.36 35.74 -25.00
C ALA A 2 -67.27 36.35 -25.89
N HIS A 3 -66.57 37.37 -25.41
CA HIS A 3 -65.14 37.67 -25.60
C HIS A 3 -64.85 38.99 -24.87
N SER A 4 -64.31 38.92 -23.66
CA SER A 4 -62.87 38.90 -23.31
C SER A 4 -62.24 40.29 -23.32
N LEU A 5 -62.20 40.90 -22.13
CA LEU A 5 -61.35 42.05 -21.80
C LEU A 5 -59.97 41.52 -21.39
N ASN A 6 -58.92 42.06 -21.99
CA ASN A 6 -57.54 41.60 -21.85
C ASN A 6 -56.89 42.30 -20.64
N ILE A 7 -56.66 41.58 -19.54
CA ILE A 7 -55.91 42.05 -18.37
C ILE A 7 -54.49 41.45 -18.47
N PRO A 8 -53.42 42.27 -18.45
CA PRO A 8 -52.07 41.74 -18.43
C PRO A 8 -51.71 41.15 -17.06
N THR A 9 -51.44 39.84 -17.05
CA THR A 9 -51.01 39.06 -15.89
C THR A 9 -49.56 39.36 -15.52
N ILE A 10 -49.31 39.69 -14.25
CA ILE A 10 -48.00 39.81 -13.63
C ILE A 10 -47.39 38.42 -13.47
N THR A 11 -46.27 38.15 -14.13
CA THR A 11 -45.51 36.90 -13.97
C THR A 11 -44.65 36.98 -12.71
N VAL A 12 -44.95 36.12 -11.74
CA VAL A 12 -44.12 35.90 -10.54
C VAL A 12 -43.01 34.91 -10.91
N ASN A 13 -41.76 35.41 -10.97
CA ASN A 13 -40.58 34.56 -11.18
C ASN A 13 -40.39 33.64 -9.97
N HIS A 14 -40.50 32.34 -10.21
CA HIS A 14 -40.15 31.31 -9.24
C HIS A 14 -38.62 31.17 -9.20
N CYS A 15 -38.08 31.15 -7.98
CA CYS A 15 -36.67 30.97 -7.69
C CYS A 15 -36.29 29.50 -7.93
N GLU A 16 -35.39 29.22 -8.87
CA GLU A 16 -34.80 27.88 -9.07
C GLU A 16 -33.83 27.54 -7.93
N PRO A 17 -33.81 26.30 -7.41
CA PRO A 17 -32.85 25.91 -6.39
C PRO A 17 -31.45 25.70 -6.99
N ALA A 18 -30.45 26.20 -6.27
CA ALA A 18 -29.04 26.14 -6.65
C ALA A 18 -28.56 24.70 -6.88
N HIS A 19 -27.95 24.46 -8.04
CA HIS A 19 -27.22 23.24 -8.37
C HIS A 19 -26.03 23.04 -7.42
N HIS A 20 -26.12 22.04 -6.54
CA HIS A 20 -24.95 21.52 -5.83
C HIS A 20 -23.98 20.84 -6.81
N PRO A 21 -22.69 21.22 -6.85
CA PRO A 21 -21.72 20.50 -7.65
C PRO A 21 -21.42 19.15 -6.99
N GLN A 22 -21.72 18.06 -7.69
CA GLN A 22 -21.29 16.73 -7.28
C GLN A 22 -19.75 16.66 -7.30
N ARG A 23 -19.15 16.62 -6.12
CA ARG A 23 -17.72 16.37 -5.91
C ARG A 23 -17.44 14.93 -6.34
N ARG A 24 -16.88 14.75 -7.55
CA ARG A 24 -16.31 13.46 -7.96
C ARG A 24 -15.22 13.11 -6.95
N SER A 25 -15.38 11.98 -6.26
CA SER A 25 -14.35 11.38 -5.43
C SER A 25 -13.28 10.77 -6.34
N SER A 26 -12.36 11.60 -6.84
CA SER A 26 -11.14 11.08 -7.45
C SER A 26 -10.24 10.60 -6.31
N LEU A 27 -10.09 9.28 -6.20
CA LEU A 27 -8.94 8.69 -5.51
C LEU A 27 -7.67 9.38 -6.03
N PRO A 28 -6.68 9.71 -5.18
CA PRO A 28 -5.40 10.22 -5.67
C PRO A 28 -4.85 9.22 -6.69
N SER A 29 -4.32 9.74 -7.79
CA SER A 29 -3.73 8.91 -8.85
C SER A 29 -2.45 8.27 -8.32
N LEU A 30 -2.61 7.13 -7.63
CA LEU A 30 -1.51 6.27 -7.18
C LEU A 30 -0.92 5.46 -8.35
N THR A 31 -1.28 5.79 -9.59
CA THR A 31 -0.82 5.12 -10.80
C THR A 31 0.67 5.41 -10.99
N THR A 32 1.50 4.43 -10.69
CA THR A 32 2.88 4.41 -11.12
C THR A 32 2.92 3.93 -12.57
N ASP A 33 3.61 4.65 -13.46
CA ASP A 33 3.94 4.16 -14.82
C ASP A 33 4.98 3.01 -14.77
N CYS A 34 5.39 2.59 -13.58
CA CYS A 34 6.36 1.53 -13.37
C CYS A 34 5.67 0.15 -13.48
N PRO A 35 6.07 -0.71 -14.44
CA PRO A 35 5.54 -2.06 -14.52
C PRO A 35 5.80 -2.82 -13.23
N ARG A 36 4.88 -3.71 -12.84
CA ARG A 36 5.04 -4.54 -11.64
C ARG A 36 6.19 -5.53 -11.87
N PRO A 37 7.19 -5.60 -10.99
CA PRO A 37 8.36 -6.46 -11.21
C PRO A 37 8.03 -7.95 -11.19
N ILE A 38 7.00 -8.34 -10.43
CA ILE A 38 6.51 -9.72 -10.36
C ILE A 38 4.97 -9.77 -10.35
N PRO A 39 4.35 -10.87 -10.82
CA PRO A 39 2.89 -10.94 -10.94
C PRO A 39 2.14 -10.83 -9.60
N ASN A 40 2.77 -11.28 -8.52
CA ASN A 40 2.23 -11.21 -7.16
C ASN A 40 2.80 -10.03 -6.37
N SER A 41 2.74 -8.85 -6.98
CA SER A 41 3.13 -7.58 -6.36
C SER A 41 2.23 -6.44 -6.83
N TYR A 42 2.23 -5.34 -6.07
CA TYR A 42 1.64 -4.05 -6.48
C TYR A 42 2.45 -2.90 -5.86
N TRP A 43 2.49 -1.77 -6.56
CA TRP A 43 3.04 -0.53 -6.04
C TRP A 43 1.99 0.16 -5.15
N ALA A 44 2.29 0.33 -3.86
CA ALA A 44 1.45 1.12 -2.95
C ALA A 44 1.72 2.62 -3.10
N THR A 45 2.99 2.96 -3.37
CA THR A 45 3.45 4.28 -3.79
C THR A 45 4.55 4.10 -4.85
N PRO A 46 5.05 5.16 -5.52
CA PRO A 46 6.22 5.05 -6.39
C PRO A 46 7.49 4.49 -5.71
N GLN A 47 7.55 4.52 -4.38
CA GLN A 47 8.71 4.10 -3.59
C GLN A 47 8.42 2.90 -2.68
N LEU A 48 7.21 2.33 -2.74
CA LEU A 48 6.81 1.23 -1.87
C LEU A 48 6.14 0.12 -2.65
N LEU A 49 6.83 -1.02 -2.73
CA LEU A 49 6.33 -2.24 -3.33
C LEU A 49 5.80 -3.19 -2.26
N ALA A 50 4.59 -3.70 -2.46
CA ALA A 50 4.06 -4.84 -1.74
C ALA A 50 4.23 -6.10 -2.59
N CYS A 51 4.81 -7.18 -2.05
CA CYS A 51 5.05 -8.39 -2.83
C CYS A 51 4.99 -9.69 -2.01
N GLU A 52 4.91 -10.82 -2.71
CA GLU A 52 5.15 -12.13 -2.11
C GLU A 52 6.64 -12.36 -1.80
N TYR A 53 6.94 -13.41 -1.03
CA TYR A 53 8.32 -13.77 -0.71
C TYR A 53 9.18 -13.90 -1.98
N PRO A 54 10.32 -13.20 -2.08
CA PRO A 54 11.02 -13.03 -3.36
C PRO A 54 12.05 -14.13 -3.66
N TRP A 55 12.12 -15.19 -2.85
CA TRP A 55 13.16 -16.20 -2.96
C TRP A 55 12.64 -17.63 -2.89
N SER A 56 13.27 -18.52 -3.65
CA SER A 56 13.06 -19.96 -3.57
C SER A 56 14.35 -20.69 -3.95
N PRO A 57 14.86 -21.63 -3.13
CA PRO A 57 16.07 -22.40 -3.49
C PRO A 57 15.86 -23.30 -4.72
N PHE A 58 14.63 -23.47 -5.20
CA PHE A 58 14.28 -24.33 -6.32
C PHE A 58 14.06 -23.58 -7.64
N GLU A 59 14.06 -22.24 -7.61
CA GLU A 59 13.88 -21.43 -8.81
C GLU A 59 15.25 -21.03 -9.40
N SER A 60 15.40 -21.09 -10.72
CA SER A 60 16.62 -20.61 -11.39
C SER A 60 16.58 -19.10 -11.66
N SER A 61 15.38 -18.54 -11.85
CA SER A 61 15.17 -17.11 -12.05
C SER A 61 14.47 -16.54 -10.82
N GLN A 62 15.22 -15.87 -9.96
CA GLN A 62 14.68 -15.43 -8.67
C GLN A 62 13.80 -14.20 -8.86
N LYS A 63 12.69 -14.17 -8.13
CA LYS A 63 11.87 -12.95 -8.01
C LYS A 63 12.70 -11.79 -7.44
N LEU A 64 13.66 -12.11 -6.57
CA LEU A 64 14.60 -11.16 -5.97
C LEU A 64 15.39 -10.36 -7.02
N ASP A 65 15.86 -10.99 -8.11
CA ASP A 65 16.52 -10.30 -9.23
C ASP A 65 15.61 -9.23 -9.85
N LYS A 66 14.34 -9.56 -10.04
CA LYS A 66 13.34 -8.65 -10.62
C LYS A 66 13.05 -7.47 -9.70
N LEU A 67 13.10 -7.68 -8.39
CA LEU A 67 12.95 -6.60 -7.41
C LEU A 67 14.16 -5.64 -7.45
N LEU A 68 15.38 -6.17 -7.47
CA LEU A 68 16.61 -5.37 -7.57
C LEU A 68 16.64 -4.53 -8.87
N ALA A 69 16.29 -5.15 -10.00
CA ALA A 69 16.18 -4.50 -11.30
C ALA A 69 15.10 -3.40 -11.33
N ALA A 70 14.03 -3.54 -10.53
CA ALA A 70 13.00 -2.52 -10.35
C ALA A 70 13.38 -1.42 -9.36
N GLY A 71 14.64 -1.39 -8.91
CA GLY A 71 15.17 -0.34 -8.05
C GLY A 71 14.96 -0.57 -6.55
N VAL A 72 14.43 -1.73 -6.12
CA VAL A 72 14.29 -2.04 -4.69
C VAL A 72 15.67 -2.07 -4.04
N ARG A 73 15.83 -1.31 -2.94
CA ARG A 73 17.06 -1.23 -2.16
C ARG A 73 16.86 -1.57 -0.68
N THR A 74 15.65 -1.38 -0.15
CA THR A 74 15.31 -1.81 1.21
C THR A 74 14.30 -2.96 1.18
N PHE A 75 14.58 -4.02 1.93
CA PHE A 75 13.72 -5.18 2.09
C PHE A 75 13.19 -5.25 3.52
N ILE A 76 11.87 -5.28 3.66
CA ILE A 76 11.16 -5.45 4.93
C ILE A 76 10.51 -6.83 4.91
N ASP A 77 11.11 -7.75 5.64
CA ASP A 77 10.70 -9.15 5.74
C ASP A 77 9.86 -9.36 7.00
N LEU A 78 8.57 -9.67 6.80
CA LEU A 78 7.63 -9.91 7.89
C LEU A 78 7.58 -11.38 8.35
N THR A 79 8.45 -12.24 7.80
CA THR A 79 8.46 -13.68 8.09
C THR A 79 9.30 -14.04 9.30
N GLU A 80 8.90 -15.09 10.00
CA GLU A 80 9.65 -15.62 11.14
C GLU A 80 10.86 -16.44 10.69
N SER A 81 11.90 -16.49 11.53
CA SER A 81 13.04 -17.39 11.27
C SER A 81 12.56 -18.84 11.20
N GLY A 82 12.98 -19.56 10.15
CA GLY A 82 12.52 -20.93 9.88
C GLY A 82 11.16 -21.02 9.18
N GLU A 83 10.44 -19.91 8.97
CA GLU A 83 9.21 -19.92 8.18
C GLU A 83 9.51 -20.28 6.71
N LEU A 84 10.59 -19.73 6.15
CA LEU A 84 11.04 -19.90 4.77
C LEU A 84 12.58 -19.97 4.73
N SER A 85 13.13 -20.50 3.63
CA SER A 85 14.57 -20.47 3.39
C SER A 85 15.05 -19.01 3.28
N PRO A 86 16.03 -18.58 4.08
CA PRO A 86 16.44 -17.18 4.14
C PRO A 86 17.11 -16.75 2.83
N TYR A 87 16.83 -15.53 2.39
CA TYR A 87 17.49 -14.95 1.22
C TYR A 87 18.48 -13.84 1.55
N SER A 88 18.46 -13.30 2.77
CA SER A 88 19.37 -12.21 3.17
C SER A 88 20.86 -12.54 2.98
N PRO A 89 21.36 -13.78 3.18
CA PRO A 89 22.76 -14.10 2.91
C PRO A 89 23.13 -14.02 1.43
N HIS A 90 22.16 -14.09 0.52
CA HIS A 90 22.37 -14.04 -0.93
C HIS A 90 22.29 -12.62 -1.50
N LEU A 91 21.79 -11.64 -0.72
CA LEU A 91 21.64 -10.26 -1.18
C LEU A 91 22.96 -9.61 -1.64
N PRO A 92 24.12 -9.79 -0.95
CA PRO A 92 25.36 -9.16 -1.39
C PRO A 92 25.82 -9.63 -2.77
N ASP A 93 25.77 -10.95 -3.02
CA ASP A 93 26.18 -11.53 -4.29
C ASP A 93 25.23 -11.12 -5.42
N LEU A 94 23.93 -11.10 -5.17
CA LEU A 94 22.93 -10.63 -6.12
C LEU A 94 23.06 -9.14 -6.41
N ALA A 95 23.29 -8.31 -5.39
CA ALA A 95 23.52 -6.88 -5.57
C ALA A 95 24.75 -6.65 -6.47
N HIS A 96 25.84 -7.37 -6.20
CA HIS A 96 27.04 -7.32 -7.04
C HIS A 96 26.75 -7.73 -8.50
N ALA A 97 25.97 -8.79 -8.72
CA ALA A 97 25.58 -9.25 -10.05
C ALA A 97 24.70 -8.24 -10.82
N HIS A 98 24.08 -7.29 -10.13
CA HIS A 98 23.28 -6.20 -10.71
C HIS A 98 24.04 -4.86 -10.74
N ASP A 99 25.36 -4.86 -10.50
CA ASP A 99 26.19 -3.65 -10.39
C ASP A 99 25.69 -2.65 -9.30
N ILE A 100 25.05 -3.17 -8.26
CA ILE A 100 24.55 -2.39 -7.12
C ILE A 100 25.59 -2.44 -5.99
N PRO A 101 26.07 -1.29 -5.47
CA PRO A 101 26.90 -1.28 -4.28
C PRO A 101 26.16 -1.91 -3.09
N VAL A 102 26.78 -2.88 -2.42
CA VAL A 102 26.17 -3.55 -1.26
C VAL A 102 25.77 -2.57 -0.15
N SER A 103 26.46 -1.43 -0.04
CA SER A 103 26.12 -0.33 0.88
C SER A 103 24.77 0.33 0.61
N GLU A 104 24.17 0.13 -0.57
CA GLU A 104 22.83 0.61 -0.89
C GLU A 104 21.72 -0.35 -0.44
N ILE A 105 22.06 -1.61 -0.14
CA ILE A 105 21.10 -2.63 0.26
C ILE A 105 20.87 -2.61 1.77
N GLU A 106 19.61 -2.54 2.16
CA GLU A 106 19.17 -2.69 3.55
C GLU A 106 18.17 -3.84 3.66
N TYR A 107 18.34 -4.67 4.70
CA TYR A 107 17.42 -5.76 5.01
C TYR A 107 17.00 -5.65 6.47
N HIS A 108 15.69 -5.61 6.70
CA HIS A 108 15.09 -5.55 8.02
C HIS A 108 14.10 -6.71 8.17
N GLN A 109 14.33 -7.55 9.18
CA GLN A 109 13.37 -8.57 9.57
C GLN A 109 12.52 -8.07 10.73
N PHE A 110 11.21 -7.95 10.49
CA PHE A 110 10.20 -7.58 11.49
C PHE A 110 9.19 -8.71 11.59
N PRO A 111 9.52 -9.79 12.31
CA PRO A 111 8.72 -11.01 12.29
C PRO A 111 7.32 -10.76 12.84
N ILE A 112 6.31 -11.08 12.03
CA ILE A 112 4.92 -11.15 12.45
C ILE A 112 4.46 -12.59 12.17
N GLN A 113 3.97 -13.27 13.19
CA GLN A 113 3.50 -14.65 13.07
C GLN A 113 2.47 -14.78 11.93
N ASP A 114 2.51 -15.89 11.20
CA ASP A 114 1.65 -16.06 10.03
C ASP A 114 0.16 -15.89 10.38
N ARG A 115 -0.53 -15.09 9.56
CA ARG A 115 -1.95 -14.70 9.72
C ARG A 115 -2.29 -13.93 11.02
N SER A 116 -1.31 -13.56 11.82
CA SER A 116 -1.47 -12.83 13.09
C SER A 116 -1.32 -11.30 12.92
N LEU A 117 -1.44 -10.61 14.06
CA LEU A 117 -1.15 -9.18 14.26
C LEU A 117 0.29 -9.00 14.73
N PRO A 118 0.89 -7.79 14.60
CA PRO A 118 2.12 -7.48 15.32
C PRO A 118 1.90 -7.57 16.83
N GLU A 119 2.98 -7.72 17.59
CA GLU A 119 2.93 -7.81 19.06
C GLU A 119 2.38 -6.53 19.73
N SER A 120 2.53 -5.39 19.06
CA SER A 120 2.05 -4.10 19.55
C SER A 120 1.92 -3.07 18.41
N THR A 121 1.31 -1.94 18.73
CA THR A 121 1.29 -0.76 17.84
C THR A 121 2.68 -0.15 17.68
N GLU A 122 3.49 -0.16 18.72
CA GLU A 122 4.87 0.33 18.72
C GLU A 122 5.77 -0.50 17.78
N PHE A 123 5.51 -1.81 17.70
CA PHE A 123 6.18 -2.67 16.73
C PHE A 123 5.82 -2.28 15.29
N MET A 124 4.54 -1.98 15.02
CA MET A 124 4.13 -1.45 13.72
C MET A 124 4.85 -0.11 13.42
N PHE A 125 4.93 0.82 14.38
CA PHE A 125 5.64 2.08 14.17
C PHE A 125 7.11 1.88 13.81
N SER A 126 7.78 0.88 14.37
CA SER A 126 9.17 0.56 14.02
C SER A 126 9.33 0.16 12.54
N ILE A 127 8.34 -0.53 11.97
CA ILE A 127 8.31 -0.84 10.52
C ILE A 127 8.08 0.44 9.71
N LEU A 128 7.13 1.27 10.13
CA LEU A 128 6.77 2.50 9.43
C LEU A 128 7.89 3.54 9.50
N ASP A 129 8.71 3.56 10.55
CA ASP A 129 9.90 4.41 10.64
C ASP A 129 10.93 4.08 9.54
N VAL A 130 11.12 2.80 9.20
CA VAL A 130 11.98 2.38 8.09
C VAL A 130 11.40 2.85 6.75
N LEU A 131 10.09 2.77 6.57
CA LEU A 131 9.41 3.28 5.37
C LEU A 131 9.52 4.80 5.25
N ARG A 132 9.38 5.51 6.38
CA ARG A 132 9.53 6.97 6.45
C ARG A 132 10.95 7.43 6.13
N ASP A 133 11.98 6.72 6.60
CA ASP A 133 13.37 6.97 6.20
C ASP A 133 13.57 6.72 4.70
N ASN A 134 13.01 5.63 4.16
CA ASN A 134 13.11 5.30 2.75
C ASN A 134 12.50 6.37 1.85
N GLU A 135 11.27 6.79 2.15
CA GLU A 135 10.59 7.85 1.40
C GLU A 135 11.38 9.16 1.45
N ARG A 136 11.92 9.54 2.62
CA ARG A 136 12.77 10.73 2.77
C ARG A 136 14.05 10.65 1.93
N ARG A 137 14.62 9.46 1.78
CA ARG A 137 15.85 9.21 1.01
C ARG A 137 15.60 8.99 -0.49
N GLY A 138 14.35 9.01 -0.94
CA GLY A 138 14.04 8.76 -2.35
C GLY A 138 14.22 7.29 -2.76
N ARG A 139 14.19 6.35 -1.81
CA ARG A 139 14.54 4.94 -2.04
C ARG A 139 13.31 4.05 -2.12
N VAL A 140 13.42 3.02 -2.94
CA VAL A 140 12.38 2.02 -3.09
C VAL A 140 12.52 0.92 -2.03
N ALA A 141 11.47 0.74 -1.24
CA ALA A 141 11.34 -0.36 -0.29
C ALA A 141 10.37 -1.44 -0.81
N ALA A 142 10.68 -2.70 -0.53
CA ALA A 142 9.75 -3.82 -0.71
C ALA A 142 9.35 -4.40 0.65
N VAL A 143 8.04 -4.40 0.93
CA VAL A 143 7.46 -5.09 2.08
C VAL A 143 6.90 -6.42 1.61
N HIS A 144 7.24 -7.50 2.30
CA HIS A 144 6.73 -8.82 1.98
C HIS A 144 6.50 -9.67 3.23
N CYS A 145 5.66 -10.69 3.08
CA CYS A 145 5.58 -11.83 3.99
C CYS A 145 5.81 -13.10 3.17
N ARG A 146 5.17 -14.22 3.51
CA ARG A 146 5.12 -15.39 2.61
C ARG A 146 4.31 -15.08 1.35
N GLY A 147 3.03 -14.77 1.53
CA GLY A 147 2.07 -14.64 0.43
C GLY A 147 2.07 -13.27 -0.25
N GLY A 148 2.52 -12.23 0.46
CA GLY A 148 2.29 -10.83 0.07
C GLY A 148 0.84 -10.38 0.30
N ILE A 149 0.09 -11.09 1.16
CA ILE A 149 -1.37 -10.94 1.29
C ILE A 149 -1.72 -10.24 2.62
N GLY A 150 -1.70 -10.99 3.73
CA GLY A 150 -2.22 -10.51 5.02
C GLY A 150 -1.30 -9.53 5.74
N ARG A 151 -0.18 -10.01 6.25
CA ARG A 151 0.82 -9.20 6.98
C ARG A 151 1.31 -8.02 6.15
N THR A 152 1.60 -8.25 4.87
CA THR A 152 1.98 -7.20 3.92
C THR A 152 0.88 -6.16 3.76
N GLY A 153 -0.35 -6.56 3.42
CA GLY A 153 -1.48 -5.63 3.28
C GLY A 153 -1.74 -4.83 4.55
N MET A 154 -1.52 -5.41 5.72
CA MET A 154 -1.67 -4.72 7.01
C MET A 154 -0.65 -3.59 7.17
N VAL A 155 0.63 -3.86 6.90
CA VAL A 155 1.69 -2.82 6.93
C VAL A 155 1.40 -1.72 5.90
N ILE A 156 1.03 -2.09 4.66
CA ILE A 156 0.66 -1.12 3.62
C ILE A 156 -0.51 -0.26 4.07
N GLY A 157 -1.52 -0.85 4.73
CA GLY A 157 -2.69 -0.14 5.22
C GLY A 157 -2.32 0.93 6.24
N CYS A 158 -1.48 0.57 7.21
CA CYS A 158 -0.99 1.51 8.23
C CYS A 158 -0.14 2.62 7.59
N TRP A 159 0.74 2.26 6.63
CA TRP A 159 1.54 3.24 5.89
C TRP A 159 0.69 4.24 5.11
N LEU A 160 -0.36 3.80 4.42
CA LEU A 160 -1.25 4.69 3.66
C LEU A 160 -1.94 5.72 4.58
N VAL A 161 -2.30 5.32 5.80
CA VAL A 161 -2.86 6.24 6.81
C VAL A 161 -1.77 7.19 7.31
N GLU A 162 -0.60 6.69 7.69
CA GLU A 162 0.49 7.51 8.24
C GLU A 162 1.02 8.55 7.24
N SER A 163 1.19 8.15 5.98
CA SER A 163 1.64 9.03 4.88
C SER A 163 0.55 9.98 4.37
N ALA A 164 -0.64 10.00 5.02
CA ALA A 164 -1.80 10.80 4.64
C ALA A 164 -2.31 10.57 3.20
N LEU A 165 -1.94 9.46 2.56
CA LEU A 165 -2.48 9.01 1.28
C LEU A 165 -3.90 8.45 1.42
N ALA A 166 -4.25 7.98 2.62
CA ALA A 166 -5.60 7.63 3.05
C ALA A 166 -5.98 8.46 4.28
N LYS A 167 -7.22 8.97 4.31
CA LYS A 167 -7.72 9.77 5.44
C LYS A 167 -8.12 8.94 6.66
N SER A 168 -8.36 7.65 6.46
CA SER A 168 -8.72 6.70 7.51
C SER A 168 -8.30 5.29 7.13
N GLY A 169 -8.31 4.37 8.10
CA GLY A 169 -8.05 2.96 7.84
C GLY A 169 -9.06 2.32 6.87
N GLU A 170 -10.34 2.74 6.87
CA GLU A 170 -11.32 2.29 5.87
C GLU A 170 -10.96 2.74 4.46
N GLU A 171 -10.45 3.97 4.30
CA GLU A 171 -9.98 4.44 3.01
C GLU A 171 -8.73 3.67 2.56
N ALA A 172 -7.79 3.41 3.47
CA ALA A 172 -6.61 2.60 3.18
C ALA A 172 -6.99 1.19 2.69
N LEU A 173 -7.95 0.54 3.36
CA LEU A 173 -8.46 -0.77 2.94
C LEU A 173 -9.14 -0.73 1.56
N ARG A 174 -9.88 0.34 1.23
CA ARG A 174 -10.45 0.50 -0.12
C ARG A 174 -9.36 0.65 -1.19
N ILE A 175 -8.31 1.41 -0.91
CA ILE A 175 -7.15 1.58 -1.80
C ILE A 175 -6.46 0.22 -2.03
N ILE A 176 -6.15 -0.50 -0.95
CA ILE A 176 -5.54 -1.84 -1.05
C ILE A 176 -6.43 -2.80 -1.82
N ALA A 177 -7.74 -2.79 -1.57
CA ALA A 177 -8.66 -3.67 -2.31
C ALA A 177 -8.60 -3.43 -3.82
N ALA A 178 -8.48 -2.18 -4.26
CA ALA A 178 -8.32 -1.83 -5.68
C ALA A 178 -6.96 -2.27 -6.24
N LEU A 179 -5.87 -2.00 -5.53
CA LEU A 179 -4.52 -2.42 -5.93
C LEU A 179 -4.40 -3.96 -6.01
N TRP A 180 -5.01 -4.65 -5.04
CA TRP A 180 -4.97 -6.11 -4.94
C TRP A 180 -5.68 -6.80 -6.11
N GLN A 181 -6.69 -6.19 -6.73
CA GLN A 181 -7.32 -6.77 -7.94
C GLN A 181 -6.33 -6.94 -9.10
N THR A 182 -5.23 -6.20 -9.12
CA THR A 182 -4.18 -6.30 -10.16
C THR A 182 -3.20 -7.46 -9.93
N VAL A 183 -3.23 -8.08 -8.75
CA VAL A 183 -2.33 -9.16 -8.33
C VAL A 183 -2.93 -10.50 -8.74
N GLU A 184 -2.16 -11.39 -9.37
CA GLU A 184 -2.68 -12.67 -9.87
C GLU A 184 -3.31 -13.55 -8.79
N LYS A 185 -2.76 -13.53 -7.56
CA LYS A 185 -3.30 -14.26 -6.40
C LYS A 185 -4.70 -13.81 -5.98
N CYS A 186 -5.20 -12.65 -6.42
CA CYS A 186 -6.55 -12.18 -6.08
C CYS A 186 -7.65 -13.19 -6.43
N LYS A 187 -7.42 -14.01 -7.47
CA LYS A 187 -8.33 -15.08 -7.90
C LYS A 187 -8.54 -16.18 -6.84
N ARG A 188 -7.52 -16.44 -6.01
CA ARG A 188 -7.55 -17.46 -4.95
C ARG A 188 -7.72 -16.85 -3.56
N TYR A 189 -7.17 -15.66 -3.36
CA TYR A 189 -7.22 -14.90 -2.11
C TYR A 189 -7.85 -13.55 -2.42
N PRO A 190 -9.18 -13.40 -2.33
CA PRO A 190 -9.88 -12.21 -2.83
C PRO A 190 -9.61 -10.93 -2.02
N HIS A 191 -8.96 -11.04 -0.87
CA HIS A 191 -8.78 -9.93 0.08
C HIS A 191 -7.33 -9.81 0.57
N SER A 192 -6.88 -8.57 0.72
CA SER A 192 -5.67 -8.15 1.42
C SER A 192 -6.02 -6.91 2.25
N PRO A 193 -5.72 -6.84 3.56
CA PRO A 193 -5.22 -7.92 4.42
C PRO A 193 -6.12 -9.18 4.42
N GLU A 194 -5.60 -10.29 4.94
CA GLU A 194 -6.20 -11.62 4.75
C GLU A 194 -7.25 -11.93 5.83
N THR A 195 -7.02 -11.50 7.07
CA THR A 195 -7.87 -11.85 8.21
C THR A 195 -8.68 -10.65 8.72
N GLY A 196 -9.85 -10.94 9.32
CA GLY A 196 -10.68 -9.93 9.98
C GLY A 196 -9.90 -9.10 11.01
N PRO A 197 -9.12 -9.72 11.92
CA PRO A 197 -8.27 -8.99 12.85
C PRO A 197 -7.27 -8.05 12.17
N GLN A 198 -6.60 -8.47 11.09
CA GLN A 198 -5.66 -7.61 10.36
C GLN A 198 -6.38 -6.39 9.73
N CYS A 199 -7.55 -6.61 9.14
CA CYS A 199 -8.37 -5.50 8.63
C CYS A 199 -8.80 -4.56 9.77
N GLN A 200 -9.16 -5.09 10.94
CA GLN A 200 -9.55 -4.27 12.08
C GLN A 200 -8.37 -3.48 12.65
N PHE A 201 -7.17 -4.05 12.66
CA PHE A 201 -5.95 -3.36 13.03
C PHE A 201 -5.73 -2.13 12.14
N VAL A 202 -5.85 -2.27 10.81
CA VAL A 202 -5.73 -1.13 9.87
C VAL A 202 -6.82 -0.09 10.10
N LYS A 203 -8.08 -0.51 10.30
CA LYS A 203 -9.21 0.42 10.55
C LYS A 203 -8.97 1.30 11.78
N ASN A 204 -8.44 0.69 12.84
CA ASN A 204 -8.21 1.34 14.12
C ASN A 204 -6.82 1.96 14.23
N PHE A 205 -6.00 1.93 13.17
CA PHE A 205 -4.65 2.45 13.21
C PHE A 205 -4.68 3.97 13.34
N GLU A 206 -4.05 4.48 14.40
CA GLU A 206 -3.81 5.90 14.61
C GLU A 206 -2.30 6.15 14.46
N PRO A 207 -1.87 7.00 13.50
CA PRO A 207 -0.46 7.34 13.38
C PRO A 207 0.00 8.09 14.64
N PRO A 208 1.31 8.04 14.98
CA PRO A 208 1.84 8.80 16.10
C PRO A 208 1.47 10.27 15.92
N ARG A 209 0.87 10.88 16.96
CA ARG A 209 0.59 12.32 16.90
C ARG A 209 1.93 13.03 16.78
N LEU A 210 2.11 13.76 15.67
CA LEU A 210 3.21 14.72 15.55
C LEU A 210 3.04 15.72 16.69
N VAL A 211 3.86 15.59 17.73
CA VAL A 211 4.11 16.72 18.62
C VAL A 211 4.84 17.71 17.75
N LEU A 212 4.13 18.75 17.30
CA LEU A 212 4.77 19.90 16.68
C LEU A 212 5.75 20.44 17.72
N ALA A 213 7.04 20.16 17.53
CA ALA A 213 8.09 20.81 18.30
C ALA A 213 7.95 22.30 18.01
N GLY A 214 7.51 23.04 19.03
CA GLY A 214 7.38 24.49 19.00
C GLY A 214 8.71 25.21 19.00
#